data_AF-A0AAD9CPM0-F1
#
_entry.id   AF-A0AAD9CPM0-F1
#
_cell.length_a   1.000
_cell.length_b   1.000
_cell.length_c   1.000
_cell.angle_alpha   90.00
_cell.angle_beta   90.00
_cell.angle_gamma   90.00
#
_symmetry.space_group_name_H-M   'P 1'
#
loop_
_entity.id
_entity.type
_entity.pdbx_description
1 polymer ?
#
loop_
_entity_poly.entity_id
_entity_poly.type
_entity_poly.pdbx_seq_one_letter_code
_entity_poly.pdbx_strand_id
1 'polypeptide(L)'
;MVNSTKKTSVGTTQECQSRGDAGAADIRAWQEGARGSLFVTAAAQVFVSMMARCIGAKAMRTLVMTSMPTEKQRTLAQVVSTLGGFSIVDRVSESTTHVVSGGHRRTLNILLGIARGCWILSFEWILWCLEQRQWIPEEPYELSEQFPAAQFSHVGLEFTARAFGKH
;
A
#
# COMPACT_ATOMS: atom_id res chain seq x y z
N MET A 1 -65.20 38.71 -27.76
CA MET A 1 -65.17 37.31 -28.21
C MET A 1 -64.50 36.49 -27.13
N VAL A 2 -65.10 35.34 -26.86
CA VAL A 2 -65.03 34.56 -25.62
C VAL A 2 -63.98 33.45 -25.71
N ASN A 3 -63.52 33.06 -24.52
CA ASN A 3 -62.96 31.77 -24.10
C ASN A 3 -61.45 31.56 -24.31
N SER A 4 -60.63 31.26 -23.28
CA SER A 4 -60.75 30.42 -22.06
C SER A 4 -60.09 29.05 -22.24
N THR A 5 -59.13 28.81 -21.34
CA THR A 5 -58.83 27.53 -20.65
C THR A 5 -58.05 26.39 -21.33
N LYS A 6 -57.21 25.80 -20.43
CA LYS A 6 -56.84 24.37 -20.26
C LYS A 6 -55.77 23.82 -21.20
N LYS A 7 -55.02 22.77 -20.84
CA LYS A 7 -54.49 22.15 -19.60
C LYS A 7 -53.72 20.92 -20.14
N THR A 8 -52.59 20.59 -19.52
CA THR A 8 -52.15 19.23 -19.10
C THR A 8 -52.39 18.02 -20.02
N SER A 9 -51.31 17.27 -20.33
CA SER A 9 -51.09 15.82 -20.07
C SER A 9 -50.10 15.25 -21.11
N VAL A 10 -48.89 14.84 -20.72
CA VAL A 10 -48.50 13.45 -20.37
C VAL A 10 -48.97 12.41 -21.39
N GLY A 11 -48.02 11.73 -22.03
CA GLY A 11 -48.29 10.58 -22.91
C GLY A 11 -47.03 10.03 -23.58
N THR A 12 -46.37 9.10 -22.89
CA THR A 12 -45.30 8.22 -23.37
C THR A 12 -45.76 7.27 -24.48
N THR A 13 -44.94 7.06 -25.51
CA THR A 13 -44.81 5.88 -26.42
C THR A 13 -43.86 6.34 -27.55
N GLN A 14 -42.73 5.72 -27.92
CA GLN A 14 -42.41 4.41 -28.50
C GLN A 14 -40.86 4.31 -28.47
N GLU A 15 -40.24 3.29 -27.90
CA GLU A 15 -39.84 2.02 -28.55
C GLU A 15 -39.00 2.18 -29.84
N CYS A 16 -37.70 1.93 -29.73
CA CYS A 16 -36.85 1.42 -30.81
C CYS A 16 -35.93 0.34 -30.21
N GLN A 17 -36.31 -0.91 -30.43
CA GLN A 17 -35.50 -2.09 -30.16
C GLN A 17 -34.50 -2.29 -31.30
N SER A 18 -33.22 -2.52 -30.98
CA SER A 18 -32.39 -3.44 -31.78
C SER A 18 -31.18 -3.95 -30.98
N ARG A 19 -31.36 -5.18 -30.46
CA ARG A 19 -30.49 -6.36 -30.60
C ARG A 19 -29.04 -6.35 -30.07
N GLY A 20 -28.76 -7.36 -29.25
CA GLY A 20 -27.43 -7.90 -28.93
C GLY A 20 -27.26 -8.18 -27.43
N ASP A 21 -28.10 -9.00 -26.79
CA ASP A 21 -27.84 -10.43 -26.52
C ASP A 21 -26.45 -10.76 -25.95
N ALA A 22 -26.35 -10.87 -24.61
CA ALA A 22 -25.99 -12.13 -23.93
C ALA A 22 -25.85 -11.93 -22.40
N GLY A 23 -26.62 -12.71 -21.62
CA GLY A 23 -26.09 -13.29 -20.38
C GLY A 23 -26.33 -12.57 -19.04
N ALA A 24 -27.50 -11.97 -18.82
CA ALA A 24 -27.97 -11.60 -17.47
C ALA A 24 -28.93 -12.65 -16.88
N ALA A 25 -28.62 -13.93 -17.09
CA ALA A 25 -29.27 -15.04 -16.43
C ALA A 25 -28.24 -15.72 -15.52
N ASP A 26 -28.62 -15.85 -14.25
CA ASP A 26 -28.19 -16.92 -13.35
C ASP A 26 -27.24 -16.61 -12.19
N ILE A 27 -27.52 -15.52 -11.46
CA ILE A 27 -26.93 -15.28 -10.13
C ILE A 27 -27.71 -16.04 -9.03
N ARG A 28 -28.94 -16.50 -9.29
CA ARG A 28 -29.79 -17.17 -8.28
C ARG A 28 -29.65 -18.69 -8.22
N ALA A 29 -29.12 -19.40 -9.23
CA ALA A 29 -28.92 -20.85 -9.13
C ALA A 29 -27.62 -21.28 -8.43
N TRP A 30 -26.67 -20.38 -8.18
CA TRP A 30 -25.46 -20.72 -7.41
C TRP A 30 -25.67 -20.69 -5.88
N GLN A 31 -26.69 -19.99 -5.38
CA GLN A 31 -26.91 -19.84 -3.93
C GLN A 31 -27.58 -21.05 -3.26
N GLU A 32 -28.09 -22.01 -4.03
CA GLU A 32 -28.78 -23.20 -3.49
C GLU A 32 -27.93 -24.48 -3.50
N GLY A 33 -26.76 -24.47 -4.15
CA GLY A 33 -25.83 -25.62 -4.23
C GLY A 33 -24.96 -25.87 -2.98
N ALA A 34 -25.01 -24.99 -1.97
CA ALA A 34 -24.14 -25.08 -0.79
C ALA A 34 -24.78 -25.79 0.42
N ARG A 35 -25.84 -26.59 0.23
CA ARG A 35 -26.49 -27.36 1.32
C ARG A 35 -26.07 -28.83 1.42
N GLY A 36 -25.02 -29.26 0.74
CA GLY A 36 -24.59 -30.65 0.81
C GLY A 36 -23.12 -30.85 0.50
N SER A 37 -22.25 -30.68 1.49
CA SER A 37 -21.14 -31.59 1.77
C SER A 37 -20.30 -31.06 2.91
N LEU A 38 -20.39 -31.74 4.05
CA LEU A 38 -19.71 -31.46 5.29
C LEU A 38 -18.24 -31.93 5.21
N PHE A 39 -17.39 -31.36 4.36
CA PHE A 39 -15.94 -31.63 4.39
C PHE A 39 -15.12 -30.43 3.90
N VAL A 40 -15.13 -29.33 4.66
CA VAL A 40 -14.02 -28.37 4.62
C VAL A 40 -13.00 -28.89 5.62
N THR A 41 -11.96 -29.61 5.17
CA THR A 41 -10.90 -30.05 6.08
C THR A 41 -10.28 -28.80 6.73
N ALA A 42 -9.91 -28.88 8.01
CA ALA A 42 -9.28 -27.77 8.72
C ALA A 42 -8.07 -27.19 7.97
N ALA A 43 -7.40 -28.01 7.14
CA ALA A 43 -6.32 -27.58 6.24
C ALA A 43 -6.78 -26.56 5.18
N ALA A 44 -7.97 -26.73 4.59
CA ALA A 44 -8.55 -25.77 3.65
C ALA A 44 -8.99 -24.47 4.35
N GLN A 45 -9.51 -24.56 5.58
CA GLN A 45 -9.82 -23.37 6.41
C GLN A 45 -8.56 -22.58 6.79
N VAL A 46 -7.45 -23.27 7.07
CA VAL A 46 -6.14 -22.64 7.29
C VAL A 46 -5.60 -22.03 6.00
N PHE A 47 -5.83 -22.65 4.84
CA PHE A 47 -5.40 -22.13 3.54
C PHE A 47 -6.17 -20.85 3.14
N VAL A 48 -7.49 -20.84 3.34
CA VAL A 48 -8.33 -19.65 3.14
C VAL A 48 -7.98 -18.56 4.16
N SER A 49 -7.68 -18.90 5.41
CA SER A 49 -7.21 -17.94 6.43
C SER A 49 -5.82 -17.37 6.11
N MET A 50 -4.91 -18.19 5.57
CA MET A 50 -3.58 -17.77 5.13
C MET A 50 -3.65 -16.83 3.91
N MET A 51 -4.58 -17.07 2.99
CA MET A 51 -4.84 -16.19 1.84
C MET A 51 -5.66 -14.94 2.23
N ALA A 52 -6.53 -15.02 3.26
CA ALA A 52 -7.29 -13.88 3.77
C ALA A 52 -6.42 -12.88 4.56
N ARG A 53 -5.25 -13.30 5.06
CA ARG A 53 -4.20 -12.35 5.52
C ARG A 53 -3.67 -11.46 4.40
N CYS A 54 -3.94 -11.80 3.14
CA CYS A 54 -3.51 -11.06 1.95
C CYS A 54 -4.59 -10.14 1.36
N ILE A 55 -5.82 -10.09 1.92
CA ILE A 55 -6.93 -9.27 1.40
C ILE A 55 -7.30 -8.13 2.36
N GLY A 56 -6.28 -7.52 2.96
CA GLY A 56 -6.30 -6.08 3.19
C GLY A 56 -5.14 -5.57 2.37
N ALA A 57 -5.41 -4.83 1.27
CA ALA A 57 -4.36 -4.19 0.49
C ALA A 57 -3.69 -3.11 1.36
N LYS A 58 -2.86 -3.55 2.31
CA LYS A 58 -1.99 -2.70 3.11
C LYS A 58 -0.98 -2.16 2.10
N ALA A 59 -1.03 -0.86 1.83
CA ALA A 59 -0.13 -0.20 0.89
C ALA A 59 1.30 -0.73 1.10
N MET A 60 1.84 -1.40 0.10
CA MET A 60 3.18 -2.00 0.17
C MET A 60 4.18 -0.85 0.26
N ARG A 61 4.82 -0.72 1.42
CA ARG A 61 5.81 0.33 1.65
C ARG A 61 7.09 -0.05 0.92
N THR A 62 7.79 0.91 0.32
CA THR A 62 9.08 0.62 -0.32
C THR A 62 10.26 1.03 0.55
N LEU A 63 11.32 0.24 0.46
CA LEU A 63 12.59 0.42 1.16
C LEU A 63 13.71 0.57 0.13
N VAL A 64 14.55 1.58 0.31
CA VAL A 64 15.72 1.84 -0.54
C VAL A 64 17.00 1.52 0.21
N MET A 65 17.94 0.88 -0.48
CA MET A 65 19.29 0.65 0.03
C MET A 65 20.25 1.66 -0.60
N THR A 66 21.14 2.25 0.20
CA THR A 66 22.15 3.18 -0.32
C THR A 66 23.52 2.94 0.31
N SER A 67 24.59 3.09 -0.48
CA SER A 67 25.98 2.90 -0.03
C SER A 67 26.20 1.57 0.71
N MET A 68 25.53 0.51 0.25
CA MET A 68 25.47 -0.79 0.90
C MET A 68 26.38 -1.79 0.19
N PRO A 69 27.34 -2.45 0.85
CA PRO A 69 28.08 -3.58 0.26
C PRO A 69 27.16 -4.76 -0.07
N THR A 70 27.54 -5.55 -1.08
CA THR A 70 26.72 -6.68 -1.59
C THR A 70 26.32 -7.68 -0.50
N GLU A 71 27.19 -7.94 0.47
CA GLU A 71 26.88 -8.83 1.60
C GLU A 71 25.71 -8.31 2.43
N LYS A 72 25.76 -7.03 2.85
CA LYS A 72 24.67 -6.38 3.60
C LYS A 72 23.38 -6.29 2.78
N GLN A 73 23.48 -6.06 1.47
CA GLN A 73 22.31 -6.07 0.58
C GLN A 73 21.60 -7.43 0.58
N ARG A 74 22.35 -8.54 0.52
CA ARG A 74 21.76 -9.89 0.58
C ARG A 74 21.04 -10.13 1.90
N THR A 75 21.67 -9.76 3.02
CA THR A 75 21.05 -9.89 4.34
C THR A 75 19.74 -9.10 4.41
N LEU A 76 19.72 -7.86 3.92
CA LEU A 76 18.51 -7.05 3.88
C LEU A 76 17.42 -7.69 3.01
N ALA A 77 17.77 -8.15 1.81
CA ALA A 77 16.84 -8.84 0.92
C ALA A 77 16.24 -10.09 1.58
N GLN A 78 17.04 -10.88 2.30
CA GLN A 78 16.56 -12.02 3.06
C GLN A 78 15.61 -11.61 4.18
N VAL A 79 15.92 -10.56 4.93
CA VAL A 79 15.04 -10.04 6.01
C VAL A 79 13.71 -9.57 5.44
N VAL A 80 13.71 -8.77 4.37
CA VAL A 80 12.48 -8.30 3.72
C VAL A 80 11.65 -9.47 3.18
N SER A 81 12.30 -10.49 2.59
CA SER A 81 11.62 -11.70 2.13
C SER A 81 11.03 -12.53 3.27
N THR A 82 11.63 -12.48 4.47
CA THR A 82 11.20 -13.28 5.62
C THR A 82 10.09 -12.60 6.41
N LEU A 83 10.22 -11.29 6.67
CA LEU A 83 9.28 -10.50 7.46
C LEU A 83 8.13 -9.93 6.62
N GLY A 84 8.33 -9.76 5.31
CA GLY A 84 7.36 -9.13 4.40
C GLY A 84 7.12 -7.66 4.72
N GLY A 85 6.06 -7.09 4.14
CA GLY A 85 5.61 -5.72 4.42
C GLY A 85 6.36 -4.61 3.66
N PHE A 86 7.55 -4.90 3.13
CA PHE A 86 8.32 -3.99 2.29
C PHE A 86 8.61 -4.58 0.91
N SER A 87 8.78 -3.68 -0.08
CA SER A 87 9.39 -4.00 -1.37
C SER A 87 10.67 -3.18 -1.55
N ILE A 88 11.73 -3.83 -2.04
CA ILE A 88 13.03 -3.19 -2.23
C ILE A 88 13.06 -2.49 -3.58
N VAL A 89 13.43 -1.21 -3.59
CA VAL A 89 13.58 -0.40 -4.80
C VAL A 89 14.91 0.32 -4.81
N ASP A 90 15.48 0.54 -6.00
CA ASP A 90 16.82 1.12 -6.14
C ASP A 90 16.87 2.63 -5.88
N ARG A 91 15.74 3.31 -6.12
CA ARG A 91 15.62 4.77 -6.05
C ARG A 91 14.44 5.15 -5.19
N VAL A 92 14.57 6.27 -4.50
CA VAL A 92 13.48 6.85 -3.70
C VAL A 92 12.34 7.26 -4.63
N SER A 93 11.15 6.71 -4.38
CA SER A 93 9.90 7.00 -5.08
C SER A 93 8.83 7.51 -4.11
N GLU A 94 7.62 7.80 -4.61
CA GLU A 94 6.46 8.22 -3.80
C GLU A 94 6.05 7.21 -2.73
N SER A 95 6.24 5.92 -2.96
CA SER A 95 5.93 4.87 -2.00
C SER A 95 7.05 4.62 -0.98
N THR A 96 8.21 5.27 -1.15
CA THR A 96 9.38 5.02 -0.30
C THR A 96 9.18 5.67 1.04
N THR A 97 9.30 4.83 2.07
CA THR A 97 9.14 5.25 3.47
C THR A 97 10.44 5.09 4.25
N HIS A 98 11.33 4.19 3.80
CA HIS A 98 12.56 3.84 4.50
C HIS A 98 13.75 3.88 3.54
N VAL A 99 14.84 4.51 3.97
CA VAL A 99 16.13 4.52 3.29
C VAL A 99 17.17 3.99 4.28
N VAL A 100 17.73 2.82 3.99
CA VAL A 100 18.75 2.18 4.83
C VAL A 100 20.12 2.44 4.23
N SER A 101 21.01 3.03 5.01
CA SER A 101 22.37 3.34 4.60
C SER A 101 23.38 2.32 5.12
N GLY A 102 24.26 1.86 4.23
CA GLY A 102 25.42 1.04 4.59
C GLY A 102 26.63 1.84 5.10
N GLY A 103 26.58 3.19 5.03
CA GLY A 103 27.63 4.09 5.54
C GLY A 103 27.21 5.57 5.53
N HIS A 104 28.10 6.47 5.94
CA HIS A 104 27.76 7.88 6.22
C HIS A 104 27.87 8.81 4.99
N ARG A 105 27.54 8.32 3.78
CA ARG A 105 27.65 9.12 2.55
C ARG A 105 26.34 9.83 2.22
N ARG A 106 26.42 11.13 1.91
CA ARG A 106 25.29 11.92 1.37
C ARG A 106 25.03 11.56 -0.08
N THR A 107 24.31 10.47 -0.32
CA THR A 107 23.89 10.09 -1.67
C THR A 107 22.59 10.78 -2.08
N LEU A 108 22.26 10.74 -3.38
CA LEU A 108 20.99 11.25 -3.88
C LEU A 108 19.79 10.60 -3.18
N ASN A 109 19.86 9.29 -2.87
CA ASN A 109 18.81 8.58 -2.14
C ASN A 109 18.64 9.11 -0.71
N ILE A 110 19.72 9.52 -0.02
CA ILE A 110 19.63 10.16 1.30
C ILE A 110 18.95 11.53 1.18
N LEU A 111 19.39 12.36 0.23
CA LEU A 111 18.83 13.70 0.03
C LEU A 111 17.34 13.65 -0.33
N LEU A 112 16.96 12.78 -1.27
CA LEU A 112 15.57 12.57 -1.65
C LEU A 112 14.76 11.96 -0.50
N GLY A 113 15.35 11.04 0.27
CA GLY A 113 14.70 10.48 1.46
C GLY A 113 14.35 11.56 2.47
N ILE A 114 15.30 12.45 2.79
CA ILE A 114 15.07 13.58 3.71
C ILE A 114 13.99 14.50 3.15
N ALA A 115 14.07 14.89 1.87
CA ALA A 115 13.10 15.79 1.25
C ALA A 115 11.67 15.23 1.22
N ARG A 116 11.51 13.90 1.20
CA ARG A 116 10.22 13.20 1.20
C ARG A 116 9.72 12.79 2.58
N GLY A 117 10.55 12.97 3.61
CA GLY A 117 10.20 12.53 4.96
C GLY A 117 10.33 11.02 5.18
N CYS A 118 11.21 10.37 4.43
CA CYS A 118 11.55 8.98 4.69
C CYS A 118 12.40 8.87 5.96
N TRP A 119 12.28 7.72 6.62
CA TRP A 119 13.21 7.29 7.66
C TRP A 119 14.60 7.07 7.07
N ILE A 120 15.62 7.69 7.66
CA ILE A 120 17.01 7.51 7.26
C ILE A 120 17.72 6.67 8.31
N LEU A 121 17.88 5.38 8.05
CA LEU A 121 18.27 4.40 9.06
C LEU A 121 19.65 3.80 8.80
N SER A 122 20.30 3.40 9.88
CA SER A 122 21.50 2.58 9.84
C SER A 122 21.17 1.12 9.47
N PHE A 123 22.17 0.37 9.01
CA PHE A 123 22.00 -1.06 8.76
C PHE A 123 21.71 -1.87 10.05
N GLU A 124 22.00 -1.33 11.24
CA GLU A 124 21.74 -2.02 12.50
C GLU A 124 20.25 -2.25 12.74
N TRP A 125 19.38 -1.35 12.27
CA TRP A 125 17.94 -1.55 12.31
C TRP A 125 17.52 -2.88 11.67
N ILE A 126 18.12 -3.23 10.53
CA ILE A 126 17.85 -4.49 9.83
C ILE A 126 18.33 -5.70 10.63
N LEU A 127 19.48 -5.59 11.29
CA LEU A 127 20.02 -6.66 12.14
C LEU A 127 19.12 -6.92 13.35
N TRP A 128 18.62 -5.85 13.98
CA TRP A 128 17.71 -6.00 15.10
C TRP A 128 16.31 -6.47 14.67
N CYS A 129 15.81 -6.05 13.50
CA CYS A 129 14.59 -6.62 12.93
C CYS A 129 14.72 -8.13 12.68
N LEU A 130 15.90 -8.57 12.22
CA LEU A 130 16.20 -9.99 12.03
C LEU A 130 16.19 -10.74 13.36
N GLU A 131 16.87 -10.20 14.38
CA GLU A 131 16.95 -10.81 15.72
C GLU A 131 15.57 -10.95 16.38
N GLN A 132 14.77 -9.88 16.33
CA GLN A 132 13.43 -9.83 16.92
C GLN A 132 12.35 -10.49 16.04
N ARG A 133 12.71 -10.90 14.82
CA ARG A 133 11.81 -11.48 13.80
C ARG A 133 10.57 -10.63 13.52
N GLN A 134 10.69 -9.31 13.65
CA GLN A 134 9.62 -8.35 13.42
C GLN A 134 10.23 -6.97 13.09
N TRP A 135 9.43 -6.11 12.45
CA TRP A 135 9.81 -4.71 12.26
C TRP A 135 9.75 -3.99 13.61
N ILE A 136 10.89 -3.44 14.04
CA ILE A 136 11.02 -2.74 15.31
C ILE A 136 11.01 -1.21 15.11
N PRO A 137 10.79 -0.41 16.17
CA PRO A 137 10.82 1.04 16.08
C PRO A 137 12.11 1.58 15.46
N GLU A 138 11.95 2.54 14.57
CA GLU A 138 13.01 3.09 13.73
C GLU A 138 13.86 4.15 14.46
N GLU A 139 13.26 4.90 15.39
CA GLU A 139 13.83 6.06 16.08
C GLU A 139 15.25 5.85 16.66
N PRO A 140 15.57 4.72 17.32
CA PRO A 140 16.91 4.51 17.90
C PRO A 140 18.02 4.32 16.85
N TYR A 141 17.65 4.04 15.60
CA TYR A 141 18.57 3.69 14.52
C TYR A 141 18.63 4.77 13.45
N GLU A 142 17.99 5.91 13.69
CA GLU A 142 18.02 7.04 12.80
C GLU A 142 19.42 7.66 12.74
N LEU A 143 19.89 7.95 11.53
CA LEU A 143 21.19 8.58 11.27
C LEU A 143 21.12 10.11 11.49
N SER A 144 20.48 10.56 12.57
CA SER A 144 20.23 11.96 12.90
C SER A 144 21.53 12.72 13.23
N GLU A 145 22.52 12.07 13.85
CA GLU A 145 23.82 12.68 14.12
C GLU A 145 24.57 13.05 12.82
N GLN A 146 24.51 12.18 11.80
CA GLN A 146 25.22 12.41 10.54
C GLN A 146 24.39 13.25 9.56
N PHE A 147 23.07 13.19 9.70
CA PHE A 147 22.10 13.96 8.93
C PHE A 147 21.09 14.63 9.89
N PRO A 148 21.40 15.80 10.47
CA PRO A 148 20.48 16.50 11.38
C PRO A 148 19.10 16.77 10.79
N ALA A 149 19.00 16.87 9.46
CA ALA A 149 17.73 17.03 8.76
C ALA A 149 16.85 15.77 8.74
N ALA A 150 17.40 14.58 9.01
CA ALA A 150 16.64 13.33 9.09
C ALA A 150 15.70 13.33 10.30
N GLN A 151 16.15 13.85 11.45
CA GLN A 151 15.36 13.92 12.69
C GLN A 151 13.99 14.62 12.50
N PHE A 152 13.91 15.55 11.54
CA PHE A 152 12.68 16.28 11.24
C PHE A 152 11.99 15.83 9.96
N SER A 153 12.58 14.90 9.18
CA SER A 153 12.07 14.54 7.86
C SER A 153 10.70 13.87 7.98
N HIS A 154 10.58 12.89 8.87
CA HIS A 154 9.37 12.09 9.07
C HIS A 154 8.31 12.82 9.91
N VAL A 155 8.70 13.81 10.73
CA VAL A 155 7.79 14.60 11.59
C VAL A 155 7.31 15.88 10.89
N GLY A 156 8.16 16.51 10.08
CA GLY A 156 7.91 17.86 9.53
C GLY A 156 6.94 17.91 8.36
N LEU A 157 6.75 16.81 7.62
CA LEU A 157 5.89 16.79 6.43
C LEU A 157 4.40 16.62 6.76
N GLU A 158 4.02 16.12 7.94
CA GLU A 158 2.63 16.21 8.38
C GLU A 158 2.21 17.67 8.63
N PHE A 159 3.13 18.53 9.07
CA PHE A 159 2.84 19.95 9.29
C PHE A 159 2.78 20.75 7.98
N THR A 160 3.69 20.51 7.02
CA THR A 160 3.70 21.25 5.75
C THR A 160 2.64 20.77 4.77
N ALA A 161 2.28 19.48 4.74
CA ALA A 161 1.15 18.99 3.94
C ALA A 161 -0.21 19.53 4.41
N ARG A 162 -0.30 19.96 5.68
CA ARG A 162 -1.47 20.65 6.24
C ARG A 162 -1.41 22.17 6.04
N ALA A 163 -0.21 22.75 5.95
CA ALA A 163 0.01 24.19 5.75
C ALA A 163 -0.09 24.62 4.27
N PHE A 164 0.32 23.77 3.32
CA PHE A 164 0.09 23.99 1.89
C PHE A 164 -1.19 23.28 1.49
N GLY A 165 -2.32 23.88 1.89
CA GLY A 165 -3.63 23.53 1.37
C GLY A 165 -3.59 23.48 -0.15
N LYS A 166 -4.14 22.39 -0.70
CA LYS A 166 -4.48 22.27 -2.12
C LYS A 166 -5.29 23.51 -2.51
N HIS A 167 -4.69 24.39 -3.30
CA HIS A 167 -5.40 25.39 -4.09
C HIS A 167 -5.63 24.84 -5.48
#